data_AF-A0A3D2K9H0-F1
#
_entry.id   AF-A0A3D2K9H0-F1
#
_cell.length_a   1.000
_cell.length_b   1.000
_cell.length_c   1.000
_cell.angle_alpha   90.00
_cell.angle_beta   90.00
_cell.angle_gamma   90.00
#
_symmetry.space_group_name_H-M   'P 1'
#
loop_
_entity.id
_entity.type
_entity.pdbx_description
1 polymer ?
#
loop_
_entity_poly.entity_id
_entity_poly.type
_entity_poly.pdbx_seq_one_letter_code
_entity_poly.pdbx_strand_id
1 'polypeptide(L)'
;EIKKIVAFIESIAADCGKKKTTKVDMYSVPAEISQAVREYASEKMDAVLTHFDRYERQAIEDELDKEVQEHFADIFPGCKREVFDAMYALKKE
;
A
#
# COMPACT_ATOMS: atom_id res chain seq x y z
N GLU A 1 -4.98 14.53 -30.79
CA GLU A 1 -4.91 13.23 -31.50
C GLU A 1 -5.20 12.02 -30.62
N ILE A 2 -4.71 11.96 -29.37
CA ILE A 2 -4.93 10.84 -28.42
C ILE A 2 -6.40 10.37 -28.36
N LYS A 3 -7.36 11.29 -28.28
CA LYS A 3 -8.80 10.96 -28.22
C LYS A 3 -9.29 10.16 -29.45
N LYS A 4 -8.77 10.43 -30.65
CA LYS A 4 -9.13 9.69 -31.87
C LYS A 4 -8.60 8.26 -31.82
N ILE A 5 -7.39 8.08 -31.27
CA ILE A 5 -6.75 6.78 -31.10
C ILE A 5 -7.50 5.94 -30.06
N VAL A 6 -7.88 6.53 -28.93
CA VAL A 6 -8.68 5.84 -27.89
C VAL A 6 -10.03 5.38 -28.46
N ALA A 7 -10.74 6.26 -29.18
CA ALA A 7 -12.02 5.91 -29.80
C ALA A 7 -11.91 4.75 -30.80
N PHE A 8 -10.81 4.71 -31.57
CA PHE A 8 -10.53 3.59 -32.48
C PHE A 8 -10.21 2.28 -31.73
N ILE A 9 -9.44 2.33 -30.64
CA ILE A 9 -9.15 1.14 -29.82
C ILE A 9 -10.43 0.61 -29.17
N GLU A 10 -11.29 1.50 -28.66
CA GLU A 10 -12.58 1.13 -28.06
C GLU A 10 -13.53 0.49 -29.08
N SER A 11 -13.58 1.00 -30.32
CA SER A 11 -14.41 0.38 -31.36
C SER A 11 -13.93 -1.02 -31.71
N ILE A 12 -12.62 -1.23 -31.86
CA ILE A 12 -12.05 -2.57 -32.13
C ILE A 12 -12.28 -3.53 -30.95
N ALA A 13 -12.15 -3.06 -29.71
CA ALA A 13 -12.44 -3.85 -28.52
C ALA A 13 -13.92 -4.26 -28.42
N ALA A 14 -14.84 -3.42 -28.90
CA ALA A 14 -16.27 -3.75 -28.98
C ALA A 14 -16.56 -4.76 -30.09
N ASP A 15 -15.93 -4.62 -31.25
CA ASP A 15 -16.19 -5.46 -32.44
C ASP A 15 -15.64 -6.89 -32.30
N CYS A 16 -14.41 -7.04 -31.77
CA CYS A 16 -13.73 -8.34 -31.72
C CYS A 16 -12.91 -8.59 -30.44
N GLY A 17 -13.06 -7.75 -29.41
CA GLY A 17 -12.35 -7.91 -28.14
C GLY A 17 -12.78 -9.15 -27.35
N LYS A 18 -11.85 -9.73 -26.60
CA LYS A 18 -12.17 -10.76 -25.60
C LYS A 18 -12.97 -10.13 -24.47
N LYS A 19 -13.97 -10.85 -23.95
CA LYS A 19 -14.73 -10.42 -22.77
C LYS A 19 -13.76 -10.15 -21.62
N LYS A 20 -13.88 -8.98 -21.00
CA LYS A 20 -13.11 -8.65 -19.79
C LYS A 20 -13.43 -9.66 -18.70
N THR A 21 -12.40 -10.16 -18.03
CA THR A 21 -12.56 -11.06 -16.89
C THR A 21 -13.23 -10.31 -15.75
N THR A 22 -14.35 -10.83 -15.25
CA THR A 22 -15.03 -10.30 -14.06
C THR A 22 -14.46 -10.85 -12.76
N LYS A 23 -13.69 -11.94 -12.84
CA LYS A 23 -12.98 -12.59 -11.73
C LYS A 23 -11.52 -12.15 -11.70
N VAL A 24 -11.30 -10.93 -11.25
CA VAL A 24 -9.95 -10.46 -10.91
C VAL A 24 -9.90 -10.38 -9.39
N ASP A 25 -9.14 -11.27 -8.77
CA ASP A 25 -8.94 -11.24 -7.33
C ASP A 25 -8.06 -10.04 -7.01
N MET A 26 -8.69 -8.95 -6.56
CA MET A 26 -7.98 -7.79 -6.04
C MET A 26 -7.49 -8.13 -4.65
N TYR A 27 -6.20 -8.35 -4.51
CA TYR A 27 -5.59 -8.52 -3.20
C TYR A 27 -5.70 -7.22 -2.41
N SER A 28 -6.30 -7.31 -1.22
CA SER A 28 -6.35 -6.26 -0.22
C SER A 28 -5.75 -6.78 1.06
N VAL A 29 -4.99 -5.94 1.76
CA VAL A 29 -4.51 -6.25 3.11
C VAL A 29 -5.74 -6.53 4.00
N PRO A 30 -5.75 -7.61 4.80
CA PRO A 30 -6.82 -7.87 5.75
C PRO A 30 -7.06 -6.67 6.67
N ALA A 31 -8.33 -6.31 6.86
CA ALA A 31 -8.70 -5.12 7.63
C ALA A 31 -8.13 -5.13 9.06
N GLU A 32 -8.08 -6.30 9.69
CA GLU A 32 -7.52 -6.51 11.02
C GLU A 32 -6.05 -6.08 11.12
N ILE A 33 -5.23 -6.47 10.14
CA ILE A 33 -3.81 -6.11 10.08
C ILE A 33 -3.68 -4.61 9.81
N SER A 34 -4.43 -4.07 8.85
CA SER A 34 -4.35 -2.63 8.54
C SER A 34 -4.76 -1.75 9.72
N GLN A 35 -5.78 -2.16 10.48
CA GLN A 35 -6.26 -1.41 11.63
C GLN A 35 -5.28 -1.50 12.78
N ALA A 36 -4.78 -2.70 13.10
CA ALA A 36 -3.79 -2.89 14.16
C ALA A 36 -2.50 -2.10 13.88
N VAL A 37 -2.01 -2.15 12.63
CA VAL A 37 -0.83 -1.38 12.22
C VAL A 37 -1.08 0.12 12.32
N ARG A 38 -2.24 0.62 11.88
CA ARG A 38 -2.59 2.04 12.00
C ARG A 38 -2.66 2.48 13.47
N GLU A 39 -3.35 1.73 14.32
CA GLU A 39 -3.47 2.04 15.76
C GLU A 39 -2.11 2.07 16.45
N TYR A 40 -1.18 1.18 16.06
CA TYR A 40 0.16 1.11 16.65
C TYR A 40 1.14 2.17 16.11
N ALA A 41 1.09 2.46 14.81
CA ALA A 41 2.13 3.22 14.12
C ALA A 41 1.73 4.65 13.74
N SER A 42 0.45 5.04 13.80
CA SER A 42 0.00 6.37 13.35
C SER A 42 0.72 7.51 14.08
N GLU A 43 0.70 7.54 15.41
CA GLU A 43 1.34 8.61 16.19
C GLU A 43 2.86 8.64 16.00
N LYS A 44 3.48 7.46 15.79
CA LYS A 44 4.92 7.35 15.54
C LYS A 44 5.28 7.87 14.17
N MET A 45 4.49 7.54 13.15
CA MET A 45 4.67 8.03 11.79
C MET A 45 4.48 9.56 11.73
N ASP A 46 3.49 10.09 12.44
CA ASP A 46 3.32 11.55 12.57
C ASP A 46 4.58 12.22 13.13
N ALA A 47 5.19 11.63 14.17
CA ALA A 47 6.45 12.11 14.72
C ALA A 47 7.59 12.06 13.69
N VAL A 48 7.75 10.95 12.95
CA VAL A 48 8.74 10.82 11.86
C VAL A 48 8.59 11.93 10.82
N LEU A 49 7.35 12.24 10.43
CA LEU A 49 7.06 13.24 9.42
C LEU A 49 7.36 14.69 9.86
N THR A 50 7.54 14.95 11.16
CA THR A 50 7.96 16.27 11.66
C THR A 50 9.44 16.59 11.38
N HIS A 51 10.26 15.58 11.09
CA HIS A 51 11.69 15.77 10.83
C HIS A 51 11.92 16.40 9.45
N PHE A 52 12.63 17.54 9.43
CA PHE A 52 12.92 18.30 8.22
C PHE A 52 14.09 17.70 7.42
N ASP A 53 15.14 17.24 8.10
CA ASP A 53 16.27 16.63 7.43
C ASP A 53 15.88 15.29 6.80
N ARG A 54 16.26 15.11 5.53
CA ARG A 54 15.87 13.94 4.75
C ARG A 54 16.52 12.66 5.27
N TYR A 55 17.80 12.72 5.66
CA TYR A 55 18.54 11.54 6.09
C TYR A 55 18.14 11.13 7.50
N GLU A 56 17.93 12.10 8.40
CA GLU A 56 17.38 11.85 9.73
C GLU A 56 15.98 11.22 9.63
N ARG A 57 15.08 11.82 8.83
CA ARG A 57 13.74 11.25 8.65
C ARG A 57 13.79 9.83 8.10
N GLN A 58 14.64 9.56 7.10
CA GLN A 58 14.77 8.21 6.55
C GLN A 58 15.29 7.21 7.59
N ALA A 59 16.26 7.60 8.41
CA ALA A 59 16.79 6.71 9.45
C ALA A 59 15.73 6.35 10.50
N ILE A 60 14.96 7.35 10.96
CA ILE A 60 13.88 7.15 11.95
C ILE A 60 12.73 6.34 11.33
N GLU A 61 12.42 6.57 10.05
CA GLU A 61 11.43 5.77 9.31
C GLU A 61 11.86 4.31 9.20
N ASP A 62 13.12 4.04 8.83
CA ASP A 62 13.66 2.68 8.73
C ASP A 62 13.70 1.97 10.10
N GLU A 63 13.89 2.71 11.18
CA GLU A 63 13.81 2.19 12.56
C GLU A 63 12.37 1.84 12.93
N LEU A 64 11.42 2.74 12.65
CA LEU A 64 9.99 2.51 12.89
C LEU A 64 9.49 1.29 12.10
N ASP A 65 9.86 1.17 10.83
CA ASP A 65 9.47 0.02 10.01
C ASP A 65 9.98 -1.30 10.58
N LYS A 66 11.23 -1.35 11.08
CA LYS A 66 11.76 -2.54 11.75
C LYS A 66 11.00 -2.86 13.03
N GLU A 67 10.76 -1.85 13.86
CA GLU A 67 10.04 -1.99 15.12
C GLU A 67 8.63 -2.55 14.90
N VAL A 68 7.89 -2.00 13.94
CA VAL A 68 6.53 -2.45 13.59
C VAL A 68 6.56 -3.89 13.07
N GLN A 69 7.54 -4.23 12.23
CA GLN A 69 7.69 -5.58 11.70
C GLN A 69 8.01 -6.60 12.81
N GLU A 70 8.86 -6.25 13.77
CA GLU A 70 9.17 -7.10 14.92
C GLU A 70 7.96 -7.25 15.85
N HIS A 71 7.25 -6.16 16.14
CA HIS A 71 6.05 -6.17 16.98
C HIS A 71 4.95 -7.09 16.41
N PHE A 72 4.69 -6.99 15.11
CA PHE A 72 3.64 -7.78 14.46
C PHE A 72 4.11 -9.16 14.00
N ALA A 73 5.41 -9.49 14.04
CA ALA A 73 5.89 -10.84 13.74
C ALA A 73 5.34 -11.88 14.73
N ASP A 74 5.17 -11.49 16.00
CA ASP A 74 4.61 -12.35 17.05
C ASP A 74 3.06 -12.39 17.02
N ILE A 75 2.42 -11.29 16.60
CA ILE A 75 0.95 -11.16 16.57
C ILE A 75 0.35 -11.76 15.30
N PHE A 76 0.98 -11.52 14.14
CA PHE A 76 0.56 -11.99 12.82
C PHE A 76 1.69 -12.78 12.15
N PRO A 77 1.96 -14.02 12.60
CA PRO A 77 3.05 -14.82 12.07
C PRO A 77 2.83 -15.13 10.59
N GLY A 78 3.84 -14.82 9.77
CA GLY A 78 3.78 -15.01 8.31
C GLY A 78 3.12 -13.88 7.52
N CYS A 79 2.59 -12.85 8.19
CA CYS A 79 1.93 -11.71 7.55
C CYS A 79 2.88 -10.52 7.31
N LYS A 80 4.17 -10.79 7.12
CA LYS A 80 5.22 -9.76 6.96
C LYS A 80 4.90 -8.78 5.82
N ARG A 81 4.35 -9.31 4.73
CA ARG A 81 3.99 -8.52 3.54
C ARG A 81 2.80 -7.61 3.83
N GLU A 82 1.78 -8.13 4.48
CA GLU A 82 0.55 -7.43 4.86
C GLU A 82 0.87 -6.26 5.81
N VAL A 83 1.75 -6.47 6.78
CA VAL A 83 2.22 -5.44 7.70
C VAL A 83 3.02 -4.35 6.95
N PHE A 84 3.86 -4.75 5.98
CA PHE A 84 4.59 -3.79 5.15
C PHE A 84 3.65 -2.96 4.26
N ASP A 85 2.69 -3.63 3.61
CA ASP A 85 1.69 -2.98 2.76
C ASP A 85 0.81 -2.01 3.57
N ALA A 86 0.48 -2.36 4.82
CA ALA A 86 -0.24 -1.47 5.74
C ALA A 86 0.58 -0.24 6.16
N MET A 87 1.86 -0.41 6.52
CA MET A 87 2.77 0.70 6.82
C MET A 87 2.94 1.63 5.62
N TYR A 88 3.05 1.07 4.42
CA TYR A 88 3.16 1.84 3.19
C TYR A 88 1.88 2.65 2.87
N ALA A 89 0.71 2.09 3.16
CA ALA A 89 -0.56 2.80 3.05
C ALA A 89 -0.61 3.96 4.05
N LEU A 90 -0.26 3.71 5.32
CA LEU A 90 -0.24 4.72 6.38
C LEU A 90 0.66 5.92 6.03
N LYS A 91 1.84 5.67 5.47
CA LYS A 91 2.78 6.74 5.05
C LYS A 91 2.20 7.70 4.00
N LYS A 92 1.22 7.26 3.21
CA LYS A 92 0.64 8.02 2.09
C LYS A 92 -0.58 8.84 2.46
N GLU A 93 -1.09 8.69 3.67
CA GLU A 93 -2.25 9.42 4.17
C GLU A 93 -1.91 10.90 4.42
#